data_AF-A0A3B8J089-F1
#
_entry.id   AF-A0A3B8J089-F1
#
_cell.length_a   1.000
_cell.length_b   1.000
_cell.length_c   1.000
_cell.angle_alpha   90.00
_cell.angle_beta   90.00
_cell.angle_gamma   90.00
#
_symmetry.space_group_name_H-M   'P 1'
#
loop_
_entity.id
_entity.type
_entity.pdbx_description
1 polymer ?
#
loop_
_entity_poly.entity_id
_entity_poly.type
_entity_poly.pdbx_seq_one_letter_code
_entity_poly.pdbx_strand_id
1 'polypeptide(L)'
;MQTIWSHFIENELLYNTQYYEYRGYIDEAPGVPAIGNKCPGRVGRYVGWQILQEYRKQQPEEDLLSVMKNPQSQRILQTSQFKP
;
A
#
# COMPACT_ATOMS: atom_id res chain seq x y z
N MET A 1 -12.78 -15.45 -0.90
CA MET A 1 -11.53 -15.03 -1.55
C MET A 1 -11.01 -13.84 -0.76
N GLN A 2 -9.92 -14.02 -0.03
CA GLN A 2 -9.27 -12.91 0.68
C GLN A 2 -8.65 -12.00 -0.39
N THR A 3 -8.99 -10.72 -0.39
CA THR A 3 -8.38 -9.76 -1.32
C THR A 3 -7.01 -9.35 -0.79
N ILE A 4 -6.13 -8.88 -1.68
CA ILE A 4 -4.85 -8.28 -1.29
C ILE A 4 -5.08 -7.21 -0.22
N TRP A 5 -6.14 -6.41 -0.37
CA TRP A 5 -6.48 -5.35 0.59
C TRP A 5 -6.86 -5.88 1.97
N SER A 6 -7.75 -6.87 2.05
CA SER A 6 -8.12 -7.50 3.33
C SER A 6 -6.89 -8.05 4.04
N HIS A 7 -5.98 -8.71 3.32
CA HIS A 7 -4.72 -9.21 3.89
C HIS A 7 -3.86 -8.09 4.50
N PHE A 8 -3.74 -6.95 3.81
CA PHE A 8 -2.95 -5.82 4.30
C PHE A 8 -3.54 -5.17 5.54
N ILE A 9 -4.86 -5.11 5.65
CA ILE A 9 -5.56 -4.56 6.82
C ILE A 9 -5.47 -5.53 8.00
N GLU A 10 -5.77 -6.82 7.79
CA GLU A 10 -5.77 -7.85 8.84
C GLU A 10 -4.38 -8.07 9.45
N ASN A 11 -3.31 -7.91 8.66
CA ASN A 11 -1.93 -8.04 9.13
C ASN A 11 -1.28 -6.68 9.45
N GLU A 12 -2.07 -5.60 9.50
CA GLU A 12 -1.63 -4.24 9.83
C GLU A 12 -0.41 -3.74 9.01
N LEU A 13 -0.23 -4.28 7.79
CA LEU A 13 0.97 -4.07 6.96
C LEU A 13 1.14 -2.62 6.51
N LEU A 14 0.06 -1.83 6.50
CA LEU A 14 0.07 -0.41 6.14
C LEU A 14 0.62 0.48 7.25
N TYR A 15 0.56 0.02 8.50
CA TYR A 15 1.00 0.76 9.69
C TYR A 15 2.32 0.23 10.25
N ASN A 16 2.78 -0.89 9.68
CA ASN A 16 3.94 -1.60 10.15
C ASN A 16 5.24 -0.82 9.85
N THR A 17 6.04 -0.62 10.89
CA THR A 17 7.35 0.04 10.78
C THR A 17 8.51 -0.95 10.72
N GLN A 18 8.25 -2.23 11.02
CA GLN A 18 9.26 -3.29 11.01
C GLN A 18 9.49 -3.80 9.59
N TYR A 19 10.63 -3.42 8.99
CA TYR A 19 10.97 -3.79 7.61
C TYR A 19 10.87 -5.29 7.34
N TYR A 20 11.29 -6.13 8.29
CA TYR A 20 11.23 -7.59 8.15
C TYR A 20 9.81 -8.13 7.90
N GLU A 21 8.79 -7.43 8.41
CA GLU A 21 7.40 -7.89 8.35
C GLU A 21 6.74 -7.54 7.02
N TYR A 22 7.08 -6.39 6.42
CA TYR A 22 6.48 -5.97 5.14
C TYR A 22 7.38 -6.16 3.91
N ARG A 23 8.68 -6.47 4.07
CA ARG A 23 9.63 -6.60 2.95
C ARG A 23 9.18 -7.61 1.88
N GLY A 24 8.57 -8.72 2.29
CA GLY A 24 8.08 -9.76 1.37
C GLY A 24 6.98 -9.29 0.42
N TYR A 25 6.37 -8.14 0.71
CA TYR A 25 5.30 -7.53 -0.09
C TYR A 25 5.82 -6.42 -1.01
N ILE A 26 6.95 -5.79 -0.69
CA ILE A 26 7.51 -4.64 -1.43
C ILE A 26 8.76 -4.96 -2.24
N ASP A 27 9.57 -5.91 -1.79
CA ASP A 27 10.81 -6.32 -2.45
C ASP A 27 10.49 -7.15 -3.71
N GLU A 28 11.52 -7.35 -4.52
CA GLU A 28 11.44 -8.28 -5.64
C GLU A 28 11.33 -9.73 -5.14
N ALA A 29 10.24 -10.37 -5.54
CA ALA A 29 9.94 -11.76 -5.23
C ALA A 29 9.19 -12.38 -6.41
N PRO A 30 9.32 -13.70 -6.65
CA PRO A 30 8.54 -14.41 -7.67
C PRO A 30 7.03 -14.38 -7.37
N GLY A 31 6.66 -14.19 -6.11
CA GLY A 31 5.27 -14.07 -5.67
C GLY A 31 5.16 -13.77 -4.18
N VAL A 32 3.94 -13.59 -3.69
CA VAL A 32 3.64 -13.43 -2.27
C VAL A 32 2.73 -14.58 -1.79
N PRO A 33 3.30 -15.73 -1.40
CA PRO A 33 2.53 -16.91 -0.98
C PRO A 33 1.61 -16.64 0.20
N ALA A 34 1.96 -15.68 1.07
CA ALA A 34 1.14 -15.25 2.20
C ALA A 34 -0.25 -14.73 1.78
N ILE A 35 -0.37 -14.16 0.57
CA ILE A 35 -1.63 -13.69 -0.01
C ILE A 35 -2.23 -14.76 -0.94
N GLY A 36 -1.38 -15.44 -1.70
CA GLY A 36 -1.79 -16.60 -2.49
C GLY A 36 -0.81 -16.95 -3.60
N ASN A 37 -0.91 -18.19 -4.10
CA ASN A 37 0.03 -18.76 -5.07
C ASN A 37 0.10 -18.02 -6.42
N LYS A 38 -0.90 -17.19 -6.74
CA LYS A 38 -0.94 -16.39 -7.97
C LYS A 38 -0.60 -14.91 -7.74
N CYS A 39 -0.33 -14.50 -6.51
CA CYS A 39 -0.02 -13.12 -6.20
C CYS A 39 1.40 -12.80 -6.67
N PRO A 40 1.58 -11.85 -7.61
CA PRO A 40 2.92 -11.45 -8.04
C PRO A 40 3.67 -10.76 -6.89
N GLY A 41 5.00 -10.81 -6.92
CA GLY A 41 5.82 -10.00 -6.01
C GLY A 41 5.59 -8.51 -6.19
N ARG A 42 6.14 -7.69 -5.28
CA ARG A 42 5.97 -6.22 -5.28
C ARG A 42 4.51 -5.75 -5.18
N VAL A 43 3.61 -6.59 -4.69
CA VAL A 43 2.18 -6.25 -4.53
C VAL A 43 1.95 -5.02 -3.64
N GLY A 44 2.80 -4.81 -2.63
CA GLY A 44 2.74 -3.61 -1.77
C GLY A 44 2.98 -2.32 -2.54
N ARG A 45 3.83 -2.35 -3.58
CA ARG A 45 4.05 -1.20 -4.45
C ARG A 45 2.84 -0.90 -5.32
N TYR A 46 2.15 -1.94 -5.80
CA TYR A 46 0.90 -1.80 -6.53
C TYR A 46 -0.20 -1.19 -5.63
N VAL A 47 -0.38 -1.70 -4.42
CA VAL A 47 -1.36 -1.17 -3.45
C VAL A 47 -1.05 0.29 -3.09
N GLY A 48 0.21 0.60 -2.78
CA GLY A 48 0.65 1.97 -2.50
C GLY A 48 0.37 2.94 -3.66
N TRP A 49 0.54 2.48 -4.91
CA TRP A 49 0.18 3.26 -6.08
C TRP A 49 -1.32 3.52 -6.18
N GLN A 50 -2.17 2.53 -5.93
CA GLN A 50 -3.63 2.72 -5.94
C GLN A 50 -4.09 3.73 -4.86
N ILE A 51 -3.54 3.65 -3.65
CA ILE A 51 -3.80 4.62 -2.57
C ILE A 51 -3.45 6.04 -3.04
N LEU A 52 -2.30 6.21 -3.68
CA LEU A 52 -1.83 7.51 -4.16
C LEU A 52 -2.72 8.06 -5.29
N GLN A 53 -3.22 7.19 -6.16
CA GLN A 53 -4.14 7.58 -7.22
C GLN A 53 -5.47 8.07 -6.64
N GLU A 54 -6.05 7.38 -5.65
CA GLU A 54 -7.26 7.86 -4.98
C GLU A 54 -7.00 9.14 -4.17
N TYR A 55 -5.86 9.25 -3.50
CA TYR A 55 -5.45 10.49 -2.82
C TYR A 55 -5.45 11.69 -3.77
N ARG A 56 -4.86 11.54 -4.96
CA ARG A 56 -4.79 12.62 -5.96
C ARG A 56 -6.15 13.02 -6.51
N LYS A 57 -7.13 12.11 -6.55
CA LYS A 57 -8.50 12.49 -6.91
C LYS A 57 -9.14 13.40 -5.86
N GLN A 58 -8.79 13.20 -4.58
CA GLN A 58 -9.29 14.02 -3.47
C GLN A 58 -8.49 15.31 -3.29
N GLN A 59 -7.21 15.31 -3.64
CA GLN A 59 -6.27 16.44 -3.53
C GLN A 59 -5.56 16.69 -4.87
N PRO A 60 -6.26 17.18 -5.91
CA PRO A 60 -5.69 17.34 -7.25
C PRO A 60 -4.62 18.45 -7.32
N GLU A 61 -4.63 19.39 -6.37
CA GLU A 61 -3.69 20.52 -6.33
C GLU A 61 -2.36 20.19 -5.65
N GLU A 62 -2.26 19.05 -4.94
CA GLU A 62 -1.02 18.66 -4.28
C GLU A 62 -0.04 17.97 -5.24
N ASP A 63 1.20 18.45 -5.25
CA ASP A 63 2.28 17.82 -6.01
C ASP A 63 2.68 16.46 -5.44
N LEU A 64 2.94 15.49 -6.32
CA LEU A 64 3.26 14.12 -5.95
C LEU A 64 4.50 14.03 -5.07
N LEU A 65 5.51 14.84 -5.39
CA LEU A 65 6.78 14.80 -4.67
C LEU A 65 6.59 15.33 -3.24
N SER A 66 5.73 16.33 -3.06
CA SER A 66 5.36 16.85 -1.75
C SER A 66 4.61 15.80 -0.92
N VAL A 67 3.67 15.07 -1.54
CA VAL A 67 2.95 13.96 -0.90
C VAL A 67 3.90 12.85 -0.48
N MET A 68 4.82 12.44 -1.35
CA MET A 68 5.80 11.40 -1.04
C MET A 68 6.83 11.81 0.03
N LYS A 69 7.09 13.11 0.17
CA LYS A 69 7.96 13.67 1.22
C LYS A 69 7.23 13.87 2.55
N ASN A 70 5.91 13.71 2.58
CA ASN A 70 5.12 13.92 3.78
C ASN A 70 5.39 12.80 4.80
N PRO A 71 5.90 13.11 6.01
CA PRO A 71 6.15 12.10 7.03
C PRO A 71 4.86 11.51 7.63
N GLN A 72 3.70 12.13 7.41
CA GLN A 72 2.40 11.68 7.92
C GLN A 72 1.69 10.74 6.92
N SER A 73 2.25 9.54 6.73
CA SER A 73 1.66 8.49 5.87
C SER A 73 0.21 8.15 6.25
N GLN A 74 -0.13 8.20 7.54
CA GLN A 74 -1.49 7.98 8.07
C GLN A 74 -2.51 8.94 7.43
N ARG A 75 -2.13 10.21 7.25
CA ARG A 75 -3.00 11.24 6.68
C ARG A 75 -3.30 10.94 5.22
N ILE A 76 -2.28 10.53 4.46
CA ILE A 76 -2.44 10.14 3.05
C ILE A 76 -3.44 8.99 2.94
N LEU A 77 -3.28 7.96 3.77
CA LEU A 77 -4.19 6.81 3.78
C LEU A 77 -5.63 7.22 4.11
N GLN A 78 -5.82 8.01 5.18
CA GLN A 78 -7.16 8.47 5.58
C GLN A 78 -7.82 9.35 4.51
N THR A 79 -7.07 10.29 3.92
CA THR A 79 -7.57 11.20 2.88
C THR A 79 -7.90 10.46 1.58
N SER A 80 -7.14 9.42 1.22
CA SER A 80 -7.42 8.64 0.01
C SER A 80 -8.78 7.95 0.03
N GLN A 81 -9.37 7.73 1.22
CA GLN A 81 -10.58 6.92 1.42
C GLN A 81 -10.53 5.56 0.70
N PHE A 82 -9.32 5.03 0.50
CA PHE A 82 -9.10 3.85 -0.33
C PHE A 82 -9.77 2.62 0.30
N LYS A 83 -10.76 2.08 -0.42
CA LYS A 83 -11.52 0.87 -0.09
C LYS A 83 -11.76 0.09 -1.40
N PRO A 84 -10.77 -0.67 -1.88
CA PRO A 84 -10.87 -1.47 -3.09
C PRO A 84 -11.78 -2.69 -2.94
#